data_AF-A0A939UR38-F1
#
_entry.id   AF-A0A939UR38-F1
#
_cell.length_a   1.000
_cell.length_b   1.000
_cell.length_c   1.000
_cell.angle_alpha   90.00
_cell.angle_beta   90.00
_cell.angle_gamma   90.00
#
_symmetry.space_group_name_H-M   'P 1'
#
loop_
_entity.id
_entity.type
_entity.pdbx_description
1 polymer ?
#
loop_
_entity_poly.entity_id
_entity_poly.type
_entity_poly.pdbx_seq_one_letter_code
_entity_poly.pdbx_strand_id
1 'polypeptide(L)'
;SDTTEKPWSHPNRETLEVGVPAAPVINQHPQVLQNFIDSILFDEKLIAPGEEGLMSVELANGILMSTLKDRTVEFPLDPDEYAELLAELIAKSENK
;
A
#
# COMPACT_ATOMS: atom_id res chain seq x y z
N SER A 1 -27.52 -8.62 3.85
CA SER A 1 -27.26 -7.70 4.97
C SER A 1 -26.55 -8.47 6.06
N ASP A 2 -25.21 -8.41 6.05
CA ASP A 2 -24.34 -8.96 7.11
C ASP A 2 -24.15 -7.92 8.20
N THR A 3 -25.16 -7.76 9.05
CA THR A 3 -25.06 -6.96 10.26
C THR A 3 -24.97 -7.89 11.45
N THR A 4 -23.87 -7.83 12.17
CA THR A 4 -23.68 -8.57 13.41
C THR A 4 -24.47 -7.92 14.55
N GLU A 5 -25.01 -8.72 15.47
CA GLU A 5 -25.84 -8.24 16.58
C GLU A 5 -25.07 -7.40 17.62
N LYS A 6 -23.73 -7.47 17.64
CA LYS A 6 -22.87 -6.78 18.61
C LYS A 6 -21.94 -5.77 17.93
N PRO A 7 -21.85 -4.51 18.42
CA PRO A 7 -20.86 -3.57 17.91
C PRO A 7 -19.45 -4.14 18.09
N TRP A 8 -18.61 -4.00 17.07
CA TRP A 8 -17.21 -4.49 17.01
C TRP A 8 -17.04 -6.01 16.93
N SER A 9 -18.11 -6.78 16.70
CA SER A 9 -17.96 -8.20 16.36
C SER A 9 -17.56 -8.37 14.90
N HIS A 10 -16.70 -9.35 14.64
CA HIS A 10 -16.31 -9.70 13.28
C HIS A 10 -17.51 -10.32 12.54
N PRO A 11 -17.68 -10.04 11.24
CA PRO A 11 -18.69 -10.72 10.42
C PRO A 11 -18.45 -12.23 10.44
N ASN A 12 -19.49 -13.00 10.10
CA ASN A 12 -19.37 -14.44 9.94
C ASN A 12 -18.29 -14.73 8.88
N ARG A 13 -17.29 -15.55 9.24
CA ARG A 13 -16.19 -15.90 8.35
C ARG A 13 -16.24 -17.39 8.03
N GLU A 14 -16.25 -17.71 6.75
CA GLU A 14 -16.01 -19.07 6.29
C GLU A 14 -14.53 -19.20 5.95
N THR A 15 -13.84 -20.13 6.59
CA THR A 15 -12.43 -20.44 6.27
C THR A 15 -12.45 -21.61 5.30
N LEU A 16 -12.01 -21.37 4.08
CA LEU A 16 -11.87 -22.40 3.07
C LEU A 16 -10.40 -22.79 3.01
N GLU A 17 -10.06 -24.03 3.38
CA GLU A 17 -8.70 -24.52 3.25
C GLU A 17 -8.37 -24.73 1.76
N VAL A 18 -7.63 -23.78 1.20
CA VAL A 18 -7.04 -23.93 -0.12
C VAL A 18 -5.73 -24.69 0.07
N GLY A 19 -5.60 -25.86 -0.55
CA GLY A 19 -4.41 -26.71 -0.49
C GLY A 19 -3.20 -26.10 -1.20
N VAL A 20 -2.70 -24.97 -0.69
CA VAL A 20 -1.45 -24.36 -1.13
C VAL A 20 -0.32 -25.02 -0.34
N PRO A 21 0.75 -25.51 -0.98
CA PRO A 21 1.91 -26.03 -0.25
C PRO A 21 2.43 -24.96 0.71
N ALA A 22 2.62 -25.33 1.98
CA ALA A 22 3.13 -24.42 2.99
C ALA A 22 4.49 -23.88 2.54
N ALA A 23 4.54 -22.60 2.16
CA ALA A 23 5.80 -21.91 1.97
C ALA A 23 6.52 -21.89 3.33
N PRO A 24 7.86 -22.08 3.37
CA PRO A 24 8.60 -21.87 4.60
C PRO A 24 8.30 -20.45 5.11
N VAL A 25 8.02 -20.33 6.40
CA VAL A 25 7.84 -19.02 7.05
C VAL A 25 9.21 -18.35 7.09
N ILE A 26 9.54 -17.62 6.03
CA ILE A 26 10.76 -16.81 5.97
C ILE A 26 10.43 -15.50 6.66
N ASN A 27 10.98 -15.28 7.86
CA ASN A 27 10.93 -13.96 8.47
C ASN A 27 11.90 -13.05 7.70
N GLN A 28 11.36 -12.24 6.78
CA GLN A 28 12.14 -11.39 5.88
C GLN A 28 12.63 -10.10 6.55
N HIS A 29 11.95 -9.63 7.61
CA HIS A 29 12.30 -8.38 8.27
C HIS A 29 13.74 -8.36 8.84
N PRO A 30 14.21 -9.39 9.58
CA PRO A 30 15.60 -9.44 10.05
C PRO A 30 16.65 -9.37 8.94
N GLN A 31 16.35 -9.94 7.77
CA GLN A 31 17.30 -9.99 6.64
C GLN A 31 17.47 -8.61 6.01
N VAL A 32 16.37 -7.88 5.80
CA VAL A 32 16.40 -6.50 5.30
C VAL A 32 17.11 -5.57 6.29
N LEU A 33 16.86 -5.74 7.60
CA LEU A 33 17.52 -4.94 8.62
C LEU A 33 19.03 -5.20 8.71
N GLN A 34 19.46 -6.46 8.61
CA GLN A 34 20.88 -6.80 8.61
C GLN A 34 21.58 -6.21 7.39
N ASN A 35 21.00 -6.35 6.20
CA ASN A 35 21.55 -5.73 4.99
C ASN A 35 21.62 -4.21 5.08
N PHE A 36 20.65 -3.55 5.72
CA PHE A 36 20.72 -2.12 5.98
C PHE A 36 21.93 -1.76 6.85
N ILE A 37 22.20 -2.53 7.92
CA ILE A 37 23.40 -2.37 8.75
C ILE A 37 24.68 -2.58 7.92
N ASP A 38 24.72 -3.62 7.10
CA ASP A 38 25.89 -3.97 6.29
C ASP A 38 26.16 -2.92 5.20
N SER A 39 25.11 -2.30 4.64
CA SER A 39 25.27 -1.17 3.70
C SER A 39 25.96 0.04 4.34
N ILE A 40 25.78 0.25 5.65
CA ILE A 40 26.39 1.35 6.39
C ILE A 40 27.83 1.01 6.77
N LEU A 41 28.07 -0.22 7.24
CA LEU A 41 29.37 -0.63 7.77
C LEU A 41 30.37 -1.05 6.68
N PHE A 42 29.87 -1.61 5.59
CA PHE A 42 30.67 -2.31 4.57
C PHE A 42 30.39 -1.84 3.14
N ASP A 43 29.55 -0.81 2.95
CA ASP A 43 29.16 -0.28 1.62
C ASP A 43 28.48 -1.36 0.74
N GLU A 44 27.80 -2.33 1.37
CA GLU A 44 27.02 -3.34 0.67
C GLU A 44 25.79 -2.73 -0.03
N LYS A 45 25.39 -3.34 -1.15
CA LYS A 45 24.19 -2.92 -1.88
C LYS A 45 22.93 -3.23 -1.06
N LEU A 46 22.05 -2.24 -0.95
CA LEU A 46 20.73 -2.41 -0.34
C LEU A 46 19.86 -3.39 -1.14
N ILE A 47 19.23 -4.34 -0.43
CA ILE A 47 18.22 -5.27 -0.96
C ILE A 47 16.96 -4.52 -1.35
N ALA A 48 16.60 -3.47 -0.60
CA ALA A 48 15.45 -2.62 -0.86
C ALA A 48 15.90 -1.14 -0.82
N PRO A 49 16.42 -0.61 -1.95
CA PRO A 49 16.73 0.82 -2.08
C PRO A 49 15.48 1.68 -1.85
N GLY A 50 15.63 2.82 -1.19
CA GLY A 50 14.50 3.69 -0.85
C GLY A 50 13.83 4.32 -2.08
N GLU A 51 14.59 4.51 -3.16
CA GLU A 51 14.13 5.06 -4.43
C GLU A 51 13.05 4.20 -5.08
N GLU A 52 13.12 2.87 -4.92
CA GLU A 52 12.09 1.94 -5.41
C GLU A 52 10.75 2.13 -4.68
N GLY A 53 10.77 2.71 -3.47
CA GLY A 53 9.56 3.06 -2.72
C GLY A 53 8.68 4.09 -3.44
N LEU A 54 9.25 4.92 -4.33
CA LEU A 54 8.49 5.90 -5.10
C LEU A 54 7.39 5.24 -5.94
N MET A 55 7.70 4.11 -6.58
CA MET A 55 6.74 3.37 -7.41
C MET A 55 5.57 2.83 -6.58
N SER A 56 5.82 2.44 -5.34
CA SER A 56 4.77 1.97 -4.42
C SER A 56 3.82 3.10 -4.02
N VAL A 57 4.37 4.29 -3.76
CA VAL A 57 3.57 5.49 -3.46
C VAL A 57 2.77 5.92 -4.69
N GLU A 58 3.38 5.91 -5.87
CA GLU A 58 2.70 6.24 -7.12
C GLU A 58 1.55 5.27 -7.42
N LEU A 59 1.75 3.97 -7.22
CA LEU A 59 0.68 2.97 -7.34
C LEU A 59 -0.48 3.26 -6.36
N ALA A 60 -0.18 3.55 -5.10
CA ALA A 60 -1.20 3.89 -4.11
C ALA A 60 -1.99 5.16 -4.52
N ASN A 61 -1.29 6.19 -5.00
CA ASN A 61 -1.91 7.40 -5.53
C ASN A 61 -2.80 7.11 -6.75
N GLY A 62 -2.36 6.22 -7.64
CA GLY A 62 -3.12 5.82 -8.83
C GLY A 62 -4.41 5.07 -8.47
N ILE A 63 -4.35 4.17 -7.47
CA ILE A 63 -5.54 3.49 -6.93
C ILE A 63 -6.55 4.52 -6.37
N LEU A 64 -6.07 5.49 -5.60
CA LEU A 64 -6.91 6.54 -5.03
C LEU A 64 -7.54 7.41 -6.13
N MET A 65 -6.72 7.88 -7.06
CA MET A 65 -7.15 8.75 -8.15
C MET A 65 -8.16 8.06 -9.07
N SER A 66 -7.91 6.79 -9.42
CA SER A 66 -8.83 5.94 -10.19
C SER A 66 -10.20 5.83 -9.50
N THR A 67 -10.18 5.53 -8.20
CA THR A 67 -11.41 5.41 -7.40
C THR A 67 -12.18 6.72 -7.32
N LEU A 68 -11.49 7.85 -7.11
CA LEU A 68 -12.13 9.16 -6.96
C LEU A 68 -12.67 9.73 -8.27
N LYS A 69 -12.06 9.38 -9.41
CA LYS A 69 -12.47 9.84 -10.74
C LYS A 69 -13.34 8.83 -11.49
N ASP A 70 -13.59 7.65 -10.90
CA ASP A 70 -14.31 6.52 -11.51
C ASP A 70 -13.83 6.19 -12.92
N ARG A 71 -12.50 6.17 -13.11
CA ARG A 71 -11.86 5.92 -14.41
C ARG A 71 -10.51 5.25 -14.25
N THR A 72 -10.07 4.55 -15.29
CA THR A 72 -8.68 4.07 -15.37
C THR A 72 -7.69 5.24 -15.40
N VAL A 73 -6.52 5.04 -14.81
CA VAL A 73 -5.40 5.98 -14.81
C VAL A 73 -4.20 5.33 -15.48
N GLU A 74 -3.41 6.12 -16.19
CA GLU A 74 -2.19 5.67 -16.88
C GLU A 74 -0.96 6.01 -16.04
N PHE A 75 0.10 5.21 -16.19
CA PHE A 75 1.37 5.44 -15.50
C PHE A 75 2.48 5.87 -16.49
N PRO A 76 3.43 6.73 -16.07
CA PRO A 76 3.46 7.42 -14.78
C PRO A 76 2.32 8.44 -14.63
N LEU A 77 1.89 8.68 -13.39
CA LEU A 77 0.80 9.62 -13.11
C LEU A 77 1.22 11.04 -13.47
N ASP A 78 0.25 11.84 -13.92
CA ASP A 78 0.43 13.28 -14.04
C ASP A 78 0.44 13.91 -12.64
N PRO A 79 1.58 14.47 -12.19
CA PRO A 79 1.70 15.03 -10.84
C PRO A 79 0.83 16.28 -10.65
N ASP A 80 0.61 17.06 -11.70
CA ASP A 80 -0.23 18.26 -11.65
C ASP A 80 -1.70 17.86 -11.54
N GLU A 81 -2.12 16.85 -12.30
CA GLU A 81 -3.49 16.32 -12.23
C GLU A 81 -3.82 15.74 -10.84
N TYR A 82 -2.85 15.07 -10.21
CA TYR A 82 -3.00 14.56 -8.84
C TYR A 82 -3.00 15.69 -7.80
N ALA A 83 -2.15 16.71 -7.97
CA ALA A 83 -2.10 17.87 -7.08
C ALA A 83 -3.41 18.68 -7.11
N GLU A 84 -3.99 18.88 -8.29
CA GLU A 84 -5.31 19.52 -8.45
C GLU A 84 -6.41 18.74 -7.72
N LEU A 85 -6.43 17.41 -7.87
CA LEU A 85 -7.36 16.55 -7.15
C LEU A 85 -7.24 16.70 -5.63
N LEU A 86 -6.01 16.75 -5.10
CA LEU A 86 -5.79 16.97 -3.66
C LEU A 86 -6.28 18.35 -3.22
N ALA A 87 -6.03 19.41 -4.00
CA ALA A 87 -6.52 20.75 -3.69
C ALA A 87 -8.05 20.81 -3.64
N GLU A 88 -8.74 20.15 -4.57
CA GLU A 88 -10.20 20.03 -4.54
C GLU A 88 -10.72 19.30 -3.29
N LEU A 89 -10.06 18.20 -2.89
CA LEU A 89 -10.44 17.43 -1.71
C LEU A 89 -10.24 18.25 -0.43
N ILE A 90 -9.14 18.99 -0.32
CA ILE A 90 -8.86 19.90 0.80
C ILE A 90 -9.97 20.96 0.90
N ALA A 91 -10.31 21.64 -0.20
CA ALA A 91 -11.36 22.66 -0.21
C ALA A 91 -12.75 22.10 0.18
N LYS A 92 -13.05 20.85 -0.18
CA LYS A 92 -14.30 20.15 0.20
C LYS A 92 -14.27 19.67 1.66
N SER A 93 -13.11 19.53 2.27
CA SER A 93 -12.95 19.06 3.66
C SER A 93 -13.22 20.16 4.70
N GLU A 94 -13.05 21.44 4.35
CA GLU A 94 -13.22 22.58 5.27
C GLU A 94 -14.70 22.99 5.47
N ASN A 95 -15.66 22.34 4.80
CA ASN A 95 -17.11 22.59 4.90
C ASN A 95 -17.86 21.50 5.69
N LYS A 96 -17.30 21.01 6.79
CA LYS A 96 -17.95 19.99 7.63
C LYS A 96 -17.98 20.35 9.11
#